data_AF-A0A368APX0-F1
#
_entry.id   AF-A0A368APX0-F1
#
_cell.length_a   1.000
_cell.length_b   1.000
_cell.length_c   1.000
_cell.angle_alpha   90.00
_cell.angle_beta   90.00
_cell.angle_gamma   90.00
#
_symmetry.space_group_name_H-M   'P 1'
#
loop_
_entity.id
_entity.type
_entity.pdbx_description
1 polymer ?
#
loop_
_entity_poly.entity_id
_entity_poly.type
_entity_poly.pdbx_seq_one_letter_code
_entity_poly.pdbx_strand_id
1 'polypeptide(L)'
;MVSTENSDGKAGVPIAYTMVWYSLLNDCWKRYSENNEYLPGETLLLDRQSGPSERKVSSVVFGHPQMTWSDTVVTQRKRLLSQREVVLVLDSGNSAAWLSEIRDVAYDASQVLTIKASMLDSSIAYRGDGSVQLVWTAMPEFSFTGQDTLLLKMKRGYEAKKGIELYTVGPPANHLLRELNVVYQPANKETGMDIAYFTPGVVVAGVPLADARTDAGVADIVIFVLAVWAAPEVLLGKAPYDEEWLPSLVFPPPQLKRQDGSFVKELGVYTTEYFSPRQASAPAVSAQLRQASLSLDPLVRLIANGIGKQAVVLHPGPDAAVWVLEGEQAGALKREGGAWYYEPPAILEPAVTLEANNKTNRPAAVLSSVPKRFTVDVVHATQGGENAYATFASYYAPQTHYFRASLESGKLRFTFWYYDADKGQDVQVEERDTEWVIASGNGSVSSSGVFSPAANSPSPFTVVWARDTTSDRLLYWAFTVIPIPLYSPAQAVALFQK
;
A
#
# COMPACT_ATOMS: atom_id res chain seq x y z
N MET A 1 -26.48 20.90 -45.77
CA MET A 1 -27.35 20.78 -44.57
C MET A 1 -27.51 19.28 -44.35
N VAL A 2 -26.52 18.69 -43.68
CA VAL A 2 -26.46 17.25 -43.37
C VAL A 2 -26.54 17.19 -41.86
N SER A 3 -27.60 16.53 -41.38
CA SER A 3 -27.90 16.36 -39.96
C SER A 3 -26.85 15.47 -39.32
N THR A 4 -26.16 16.01 -38.33
CA THR A 4 -25.43 15.27 -37.30
C THR A 4 -26.44 14.49 -36.47
N GLU A 5 -26.50 13.17 -36.65
CA GLU A 5 -27.21 12.26 -35.75
C GLU A 5 -26.48 12.23 -34.40
N ASN A 6 -27.22 12.57 -33.35
CA ASN A 6 -26.82 12.44 -31.96
C ASN A 6 -26.52 10.97 -31.63
N SER A 7 -25.34 10.73 -31.07
CA SER A 7 -24.87 9.46 -30.50
C SER A 7 -25.45 9.17 -29.09
N ASP A 8 -26.66 9.65 -28.79
CA ASP A 8 -27.30 9.50 -27.48
C ASP A 8 -28.31 8.35 -27.48
N GLY A 9 -27.83 7.16 -27.10
CA GLY A 9 -28.70 5.99 -26.87
C GLY A 9 -28.10 4.88 -26.00
N LYS A 10 -26.90 5.08 -25.42
CA LYS A 10 -26.14 4.03 -24.70
C LYS A 10 -25.99 4.29 -23.19
N ALA A 11 -26.54 5.39 -22.68
CA ALA A 11 -26.50 5.67 -21.25
C ALA A 11 -27.49 4.77 -20.50
N GLY A 12 -27.00 3.91 -19.60
CA GLY A 12 -27.84 3.12 -18.68
C GLY A 12 -27.99 1.63 -18.97
N VAL A 13 -27.43 1.09 -20.06
CA VAL A 13 -27.44 -0.36 -20.31
C VAL A 13 -26.21 -1.00 -19.66
N PRO A 14 -26.36 -2.06 -18.83
CA PRO A 14 -25.22 -2.72 -18.23
C PRO A 14 -24.37 -3.45 -19.28
N ILE A 15 -23.06 -3.46 -19.05
CA ILE A 15 -22.08 -4.27 -19.80
C ILE A 15 -22.40 -5.75 -19.61
N ALA A 16 -22.67 -6.11 -18.36
CA ALA A 16 -22.97 -7.47 -17.97
C ALA A 16 -23.94 -7.48 -16.78
N TYR A 17 -24.66 -8.58 -16.69
CA TYR A 17 -25.65 -8.84 -15.66
C TYR A 17 -25.52 -10.27 -15.13
N THR A 18 -25.73 -10.48 -13.84
CA THR A 18 -25.77 -11.82 -13.24
C THR A 18 -26.62 -11.82 -11.97
N MET A 19 -27.23 -12.97 -11.66
CA MET A 19 -27.85 -13.24 -10.36
C MET A 19 -26.95 -14.21 -9.59
N VAL A 20 -26.70 -13.92 -8.32
CA VAL A 20 -25.80 -14.70 -7.46
C VAL A 20 -26.48 -15.03 -6.13
N TRP A 21 -26.39 -16.29 -5.71
CA TRP A 21 -26.81 -16.72 -4.37
C TRP A 21 -25.82 -16.24 -3.30
N TYR A 22 -26.33 -15.69 -2.19
CA TYR A 22 -25.49 -15.24 -1.08
C TYR A 22 -24.63 -16.38 -0.52
N SER A 23 -25.20 -17.58 -0.42
CA SER A 23 -24.49 -18.77 0.07
C SER A 23 -23.23 -19.06 -0.74
N LEU A 24 -23.32 -18.99 -2.07
CA LEU A 24 -22.19 -19.22 -2.96
C LEU A 24 -21.12 -18.13 -2.80
N LEU A 25 -21.52 -16.86 -2.89
CA LEU A 25 -20.56 -15.76 -2.87
C LEU A 25 -19.86 -15.65 -1.50
N ASN A 26 -20.62 -15.79 -0.42
CA ASN A 26 -20.07 -15.76 0.94
C ASN A 26 -19.11 -16.93 1.18
N ASP A 27 -19.39 -18.12 0.65
CA ASP A 27 -18.48 -19.27 0.71
C ASP A 27 -17.17 -19.00 -0.04
N CYS A 28 -17.22 -18.40 -1.23
CA CYS A 28 -16.03 -18.01 -2.00
C CYS A 28 -15.16 -17.03 -1.20
N TRP A 29 -15.77 -15.99 -0.61
CA TRP A 29 -15.06 -15.00 0.21
C TRP A 29 -14.50 -15.57 1.50
N LYS A 30 -15.23 -16.49 2.15
CA LYS A 30 -14.74 -17.20 3.33
C LYS A 30 -13.47 -17.99 3.02
N ARG A 31 -13.48 -18.79 1.95
CA ARG A 31 -12.31 -19.58 1.52
C ARG A 31 -11.13 -18.70 1.10
N TYR A 32 -11.41 -17.61 0.39
CA TYR A 32 -10.37 -16.63 0.05
C TYR A 32 -9.71 -16.08 1.31
N SER A 33 -10.50 -15.65 2.29
CA SER A 33 -9.98 -15.16 3.57
C SER A 33 -9.20 -16.22 4.33
N GLU A 34 -9.66 -17.47 4.40
CA GLU A 34 -8.96 -18.56 5.09
C GLU A 34 -7.53 -18.79 4.55
N ASN A 35 -7.30 -18.52 3.26
CA ASN A 35 -6.00 -18.66 2.62
C ASN A 35 -5.15 -17.37 2.65
N ASN A 36 -5.77 -16.19 2.84
CA ASN A 36 -5.13 -14.90 2.60
C ASN A 36 -5.22 -13.90 3.77
N GLU A 37 -5.92 -14.21 4.88
CA GLU A 37 -6.10 -13.28 6.00
C GLU A 37 -4.78 -12.87 6.70
N TYR A 38 -3.71 -13.66 6.51
CA TYR A 38 -2.37 -13.41 7.04
C TYR A 38 -1.40 -12.83 6.01
N LEU A 39 -1.85 -12.62 4.77
CA LEU A 39 -1.05 -11.99 3.73
C LEU A 39 -1.35 -10.48 3.69
N PRO A 40 -0.35 -9.60 3.56
CA PRO A 40 -0.56 -8.16 3.44
C PRO A 40 -1.51 -7.83 2.29
N GLY A 41 -2.63 -7.17 2.60
CA GLY A 41 -3.57 -6.63 1.64
C GLY A 41 -3.49 -5.11 1.59
N GLU A 42 -4.38 -4.44 2.34
CA GLU A 42 -4.49 -2.97 2.32
C GLU A 42 -3.60 -2.31 3.38
N THR A 43 -2.86 -1.28 2.97
CA THR A 43 -2.20 -0.33 3.89
C THR A 43 -3.03 0.95 4.00
N LEU A 44 -3.46 1.28 5.22
CA LEU A 44 -4.19 2.52 5.54
C LEU A 44 -3.28 3.50 6.28
N LEU A 45 -3.14 4.72 5.74
CA LEU A 45 -2.51 5.84 6.42
C LEU A 45 -3.55 6.50 7.34
N LEU A 46 -3.22 6.65 8.63
CA LEU A 46 -4.21 6.92 9.69
C LEU A 46 -4.20 8.34 10.21
N ASP A 47 -3.03 8.83 10.60
CA ASP A 47 -2.92 10.04 11.41
C ASP A 47 -1.59 10.74 11.11
N ARG A 48 -1.62 12.07 11.18
CA ARG A 48 -0.49 12.95 10.93
C ARG A 48 -0.36 13.88 12.13
N GLN A 49 0.57 13.59 13.03
CA GLN A 49 0.94 14.50 14.10
C GLN A 49 2.07 15.39 13.60
N SER A 50 1.83 16.69 13.51
CA SER A 50 2.84 17.67 13.09
C SER A 50 3.21 18.55 14.28
N GLY A 51 4.47 18.48 14.70
CA GLY A 51 5.12 19.45 15.56
C GLY A 51 5.90 20.50 14.74
N PRO A 52 6.60 21.43 15.42
CA PRO A 52 7.38 22.48 14.74
C PRO A 52 8.52 21.95 13.85
N SER A 53 9.15 20.84 14.24
CA SER A 53 10.33 20.26 13.58
C SER A 53 10.16 18.80 13.17
N GLU A 54 9.05 18.16 13.52
CA GLU A 54 8.82 16.75 13.28
C GLU A 54 7.39 16.49 12.82
N ARG A 55 7.22 15.52 11.94
CA ARG A 55 5.94 15.01 11.51
C ARG A 55 5.93 13.49 11.63
N LYS A 56 4.94 12.96 12.34
CA LYS A 56 4.72 11.53 12.49
C LYS A 56 3.52 11.10 11.67
N VAL A 57 3.68 10.05 10.87
CA VAL A 57 2.61 9.44 10.10
C VAL A 57 2.43 8.00 10.56
N SER A 58 1.26 7.69 11.11
CA SER A 58 0.92 6.31 11.46
C SER A 58 0.27 5.59 10.28
N SER A 59 0.58 4.32 10.13
CA SER A 59 -0.06 3.43 9.17
C SER A 59 -0.39 2.09 9.81
N VAL A 60 -1.38 1.41 9.25
CA VAL A 60 -1.71 0.03 9.58
C VAL A 60 -1.80 -0.79 8.31
N VAL A 61 -1.37 -2.04 8.39
CA VAL A 61 -1.52 -3.01 7.31
C VAL A 61 -2.52 -4.06 7.74
N PHE A 62 -3.51 -4.29 6.91
CA PHE A 62 -4.51 -5.32 7.08
C PHE A 62 -4.25 -6.51 6.18
N GLY A 63 -4.68 -7.68 6.62
CA GLY A 63 -4.82 -8.84 5.76
C GLY A 63 -5.92 -8.66 4.72
N HIS A 64 -5.98 -9.59 3.76
CA HIS A 64 -7.08 -9.61 2.81
C HIS A 64 -8.43 -9.78 3.51
N PRO A 65 -9.49 -9.10 3.03
CA PRO A 65 -10.79 -9.13 3.68
C PRO A 65 -11.53 -10.44 3.48
N GLN A 66 -12.31 -10.81 4.50
CA GLN A 66 -13.51 -11.62 4.33
C GLN A 66 -14.69 -10.68 4.06
N MET A 67 -15.43 -10.91 2.97
CA MET A 67 -16.71 -10.23 2.73
C MET A 67 -17.89 -11.15 3.05
N THR A 68 -18.98 -10.56 3.52
CA THR A 68 -20.25 -11.25 3.77
C THR A 68 -21.39 -10.35 3.31
N TRP A 69 -22.15 -10.86 2.37
CA TRP A 69 -23.25 -10.17 1.69
C TRP A 69 -24.59 -10.60 2.28
N SER A 70 -25.51 -9.65 2.36
CA SER A 70 -26.89 -9.82 2.82
C SER A 70 -27.80 -8.83 2.10
N ASP A 71 -29.10 -8.87 2.37
CA ASP A 71 -30.09 -7.96 1.76
C ASP A 71 -29.82 -6.47 2.06
N THR A 72 -29.19 -6.16 3.18
CA THR A 72 -29.10 -4.78 3.68
C THR A 72 -27.68 -4.27 3.82
N VAL A 73 -26.72 -5.16 4.09
CA VAL A 73 -25.34 -4.77 4.35
C VAL A 73 -24.33 -5.69 3.68
N VAL A 74 -23.20 -5.08 3.32
CA VAL A 74 -21.95 -5.76 3.01
C VAL A 74 -21.05 -5.63 4.23
N THR A 75 -20.81 -6.75 4.92
CA THR A 75 -19.88 -6.79 6.05
C THR A 75 -18.51 -7.21 5.58
N GLN A 76 -17.49 -6.53 6.09
CA GLN A 76 -16.10 -6.82 5.80
C GLN A 76 -15.35 -7.03 7.11
N ARG A 77 -14.49 -8.04 7.13
CA ARG A 77 -13.67 -8.39 8.29
C ARG A 77 -12.21 -8.50 7.85
N LYS A 78 -11.33 -7.74 8.50
CA LYS A 78 -9.89 -7.69 8.19
C LYS A 78 -9.07 -7.78 9.46
N ARG A 79 -8.00 -8.59 9.43
CA ARG A 79 -7.06 -8.76 10.55
C ARG A 79 -5.95 -7.72 10.47
N LEU A 80 -5.60 -7.12 11.61
CA LEU A 80 -4.43 -6.25 11.70
C LEU A 80 -3.16 -7.10 11.62
N LEU A 81 -2.27 -6.78 10.68
CA LEU A 81 -1.00 -7.49 10.46
C LEU A 81 0.23 -6.68 10.85
N SER A 82 0.13 -5.35 10.91
CA SER A 82 1.18 -4.51 11.48
C SER A 82 0.67 -3.11 11.71
N GLN A 83 1.31 -2.43 12.65
CA GLN A 83 1.18 -0.99 12.86
C GLN A 83 2.58 -0.38 12.73
N ARG A 84 2.68 0.71 11.97
CA ARG A 84 3.94 1.43 11.77
C ARG A 84 3.78 2.91 12.03
N GLU A 85 4.87 3.52 12.48
CA GLU A 85 4.99 4.97 12.55
C GLU A 85 6.22 5.40 11.76
N VAL A 86 6.03 6.38 10.88
CA VAL A 86 7.10 7.03 10.13
C VAL A 86 7.33 8.39 10.74
N VAL A 87 8.57 8.70 11.10
CA VAL A 87 8.97 10.03 11.57
C VAL A 87 9.69 10.75 10.43
N LEU A 88 9.20 11.95 10.11
CA LEU A 88 9.84 12.88 9.21
C LEU A 88 10.34 14.09 9.99
N VAL A 89 11.55 14.53 9.70
CA VAL A 89 12.17 15.71 10.31
C VAL A 89 12.15 16.85 9.31
N LEU A 90 11.76 18.03 9.79
CA LEU A 90 11.84 19.28 9.05
C LEU A 90 12.89 20.16 9.74
N ASP A 91 14.09 20.20 9.17
CA ASP A 91 15.14 21.09 9.67
C ASP A 91 14.77 22.55 9.42
N SER A 92 15.21 23.43 10.31
CA SER A 92 14.98 24.86 10.16
C SER A 92 15.56 25.35 8.82
N GLY A 93 14.73 26.04 8.04
CA GLY A 93 15.09 26.54 6.71
C GLY A 93 15.03 25.51 5.59
N ASN A 94 14.67 24.24 5.83
CA ASN A 94 14.41 23.25 4.78
C ASN A 94 12.99 23.45 4.21
N SER A 95 12.87 23.41 2.87
CA SER A 95 11.57 23.46 2.20
C SER A 95 10.84 22.11 2.19
N ALA A 96 11.55 21.01 2.49
CA ALA A 96 11.01 19.67 2.53
C ALA A 96 11.51 18.88 3.75
N ALA A 97 10.65 18.00 4.28
CA ALA A 97 11.01 17.09 5.35
C ALA A 97 11.70 15.84 4.77
N TRP A 98 12.55 15.19 5.57
CA TRP A 98 13.19 13.92 5.24
C TRP A 98 12.75 12.83 6.22
N LEU A 99 12.70 11.58 5.76
CA LEU A 99 12.27 10.44 6.59
C LEU A 99 13.46 9.99 7.43
N SER A 100 13.35 10.16 8.75
CA SER A 100 14.41 9.83 9.70
C SER A 100 14.25 8.47 10.34
N GLU A 101 13.02 7.99 10.46
CA GLU A 101 12.73 6.80 11.26
C GLU A 101 11.50 6.05 10.77
N ILE A 102 11.58 4.72 10.79
CA ILE A 102 10.42 3.82 10.69
C ILE A 102 10.40 2.97 11.96
N ARG A 103 9.26 2.97 12.64
CA ARG A 103 9.01 2.22 13.87
C ARG A 103 7.96 1.15 13.61
N ASP A 104 8.26 -0.08 13.98
CA ASP A 104 7.25 -1.14 14.06
C ASP A 104 6.63 -1.08 15.46
N VAL A 105 5.35 -0.71 15.53
CA VAL A 105 4.64 -0.54 16.80
C VAL A 105 4.02 -1.88 17.20
N ALA A 106 4.19 -2.26 18.47
CA ALA A 106 3.53 -3.44 19.03
C ALA A 106 2.04 -3.45 18.72
N TYR A 107 1.55 -4.59 18.26
CA TYR A 107 0.14 -4.84 17.99
C TYR A 107 -0.22 -6.25 18.45
N ASP A 108 -1.52 -6.49 18.63
CA ASP A 108 -2.03 -7.83 18.86
C ASP A 108 -2.59 -8.38 17.56
N ALA A 109 -1.98 -9.46 17.04
CA ALA A 109 -2.39 -10.11 15.79
C ALA A 109 -3.80 -10.74 15.86
N SER A 110 -4.40 -10.85 17.05
CA SER A 110 -5.80 -11.23 17.22
C SER A 110 -6.78 -10.11 16.83
N GLN A 111 -6.28 -8.87 16.69
CA GLN A 111 -7.13 -7.70 16.43
C GLN A 111 -7.74 -7.72 15.03
N VAL A 112 -9.02 -7.41 14.98
CA VAL A 112 -9.85 -7.49 13.76
C VAL A 112 -10.69 -6.22 13.65
N LEU A 113 -10.61 -5.59 12.48
CA LEU A 113 -11.51 -4.53 12.04
C LEU A 113 -12.71 -5.14 11.31
N THR A 114 -13.90 -4.69 11.69
CA THR A 114 -15.14 -5.01 10.99
C THR A 114 -15.77 -3.72 10.47
N ILE A 115 -16.13 -3.71 9.19
CA ILE A 115 -16.77 -2.59 8.49
C ILE A 115 -18.11 -3.09 7.94
N LYS A 116 -19.20 -2.37 8.18
CA LYS A 116 -20.52 -2.69 7.63
C LYS A 116 -21.01 -1.55 6.76
N ALA A 117 -20.99 -1.74 5.45
CA ALA A 117 -21.51 -0.79 4.48
C ALA A 117 -22.94 -1.14 4.10
N SER A 118 -23.79 -0.11 3.93
CA SER A 118 -25.14 -0.26 3.38
C SER A 118 -25.08 -0.75 1.93
N MET A 119 -25.88 -1.75 1.57
CA MET A 119 -25.98 -2.24 0.19
C MET A 119 -26.39 -1.12 -0.78
N LEU A 120 -27.22 -0.18 -0.35
CA LEU A 120 -27.73 0.92 -1.18
C LEU A 120 -26.69 2.03 -1.39
N ASP A 121 -25.75 2.18 -0.46
CA ASP A 121 -24.77 3.25 -0.44
C ASP A 121 -23.36 2.75 -0.75
N SER A 122 -23.24 1.58 -1.37
CA SER A 122 -21.95 0.99 -1.74
C SER A 122 -21.99 0.29 -3.10
N SER A 123 -20.80 0.14 -3.69
CA SER A 123 -20.60 -0.54 -4.98
C SER A 123 -19.19 -1.11 -5.05
N ILE A 124 -18.95 -2.07 -5.94
CA ILE A 124 -17.58 -2.46 -6.28
C ILE A 124 -17.07 -1.59 -7.41
N ALA A 125 -15.80 -1.23 -7.34
CA ALA A 125 -15.11 -0.37 -8.27
C ALA A 125 -13.86 -1.09 -8.79
N TYR A 126 -13.75 -1.24 -10.10
CA TYR A 126 -12.49 -1.54 -10.76
C TYR A 126 -11.88 -0.24 -11.30
N ARG A 127 -10.59 -0.04 -11.09
CA ARG A 127 -9.86 1.16 -11.51
C ARG A 127 -8.68 0.78 -12.39
N GLY A 128 -8.21 1.73 -13.20
CA GLY A 128 -7.17 1.50 -14.20
C GLY A 128 -5.80 1.07 -13.65
N ASP A 129 -5.60 1.12 -12.33
CA ASP A 129 -4.43 0.58 -11.62
C ASP A 129 -4.56 -0.93 -11.31
N GLY A 130 -5.67 -1.56 -11.69
CA GLY A 130 -5.94 -2.98 -11.42
C GLY A 130 -6.61 -3.24 -10.07
N SER A 131 -6.86 -2.21 -9.25
CA SER A 131 -7.46 -2.39 -7.94
C SER A 131 -8.97 -2.66 -8.02
N VAL A 132 -9.42 -3.65 -7.25
CA VAL A 132 -10.82 -3.90 -6.96
C VAL A 132 -11.13 -3.35 -5.58
N GLN A 133 -12.10 -2.44 -5.50
CA GLN A 133 -12.40 -1.69 -4.29
C GLN A 133 -13.89 -1.80 -3.94
N LEU A 134 -14.21 -1.92 -2.65
CA LEU A 134 -15.56 -1.58 -2.17
C LEU A 134 -15.57 -0.07 -1.91
N VAL A 135 -16.38 0.69 -2.63
CA VAL A 135 -16.54 2.13 -2.43
C VAL A 135 -17.90 2.43 -1.82
N TRP A 136 -17.99 3.50 -1.04
CA TRP A 136 -19.24 3.90 -0.38
C TRP A 136 -19.49 5.41 -0.47
N THR A 137 -20.76 5.77 -0.56
CA THR A 137 -21.24 7.17 -0.55
C THR A 137 -21.61 7.60 0.87
N ALA A 138 -22.25 6.73 1.64
CA ALA A 138 -22.54 6.91 3.06
C ALA A 138 -21.47 6.24 3.94
N MET A 139 -21.19 6.82 5.10
CA MET A 139 -20.18 6.25 6.02
C MET A 139 -20.66 4.92 6.62
N PRO A 140 -19.84 3.85 6.55
CA PRO A 140 -20.20 2.56 7.12
C PRO A 140 -20.07 2.56 8.65
N GLU A 141 -20.62 1.53 9.28
CA GLU A 141 -20.38 1.26 10.70
C GLU A 141 -19.02 0.56 10.87
N PHE A 142 -18.26 0.96 11.88
CA PHE A 142 -16.96 0.34 12.19
C PHE A 142 -16.92 -0.17 13.63
N SER A 143 -16.43 -1.38 13.81
CA SER A 143 -16.06 -1.95 15.10
C SER A 143 -14.68 -2.58 15.02
N PHE A 144 -13.90 -2.49 16.09
CA PHE A 144 -12.55 -3.02 16.15
C PHE A 144 -12.32 -3.68 17.51
N THR A 145 -11.64 -4.83 17.52
CA THR A 145 -11.37 -5.56 18.77
C THR A 145 -10.15 -5.05 19.53
N GLY A 146 -9.38 -4.11 18.97
CA GLY A 146 -8.27 -3.44 19.65
C GLY A 146 -8.66 -2.13 20.31
N GLN A 147 -7.73 -1.19 20.41
CA GLN A 147 -7.94 0.07 21.13
C GLN A 147 -8.89 1.04 20.39
N ASP A 148 -9.79 1.67 21.14
CA ASP A 148 -10.74 2.67 20.62
C ASP A 148 -10.04 3.89 19.99
N THR A 149 -8.87 4.27 20.52
CA THR A 149 -8.05 5.35 19.97
C THR A 149 -7.58 5.04 18.56
N LEU A 150 -7.18 3.79 18.29
CA LEU A 150 -6.81 3.33 16.95
C LEU A 150 -8.04 3.25 16.04
N LEU A 151 -9.19 2.77 16.55
CA LEU A 151 -10.45 2.76 15.81
C LEU A 151 -10.86 4.16 15.34
N LEU A 152 -10.72 5.18 16.19
CA LEU A 152 -11.04 6.55 15.80
C LEU A 152 -10.15 7.05 14.65
N LYS A 153 -8.86 6.72 14.67
CA LYS A 153 -7.92 7.06 13.59
C LYS A 153 -8.28 6.31 12.29
N MET A 154 -8.62 5.02 12.37
CA MET A 154 -9.06 4.22 11.23
C MET A 154 -10.33 4.78 10.59
N LYS A 155 -11.32 5.18 11.40
CA LYS A 155 -12.55 5.82 10.91
C LYS A 155 -12.23 7.07 10.09
N ARG A 156 -11.34 7.94 10.56
CA ARG A 156 -10.91 9.15 9.84
C ARG A 156 -10.16 8.82 8.54
N GLY A 157 -9.27 7.82 8.57
CA GLY A 157 -8.55 7.36 7.38
C GLY A 157 -9.51 6.85 6.29
N TYR A 158 -10.49 6.03 6.66
CA TYR A 158 -11.50 5.51 5.74
C TYR A 158 -12.52 6.57 5.32
N GLU A 159 -12.80 7.58 6.14
CA GLU A 159 -13.61 8.73 5.76
C GLU A 159 -12.98 9.53 4.62
N ALA A 160 -11.65 9.70 4.65
CA ALA A 160 -10.91 10.34 3.57
C ALA A 160 -10.80 9.45 2.33
N LYS A 161 -10.59 8.14 2.51
CA LYS A 161 -10.44 7.19 1.38
C LYS A 161 -11.75 6.88 0.65
N LYS A 162 -12.90 6.93 1.33
CA LYS A 162 -14.26 6.60 0.81
C LYS A 162 -14.38 5.21 0.16
N GLY A 163 -13.52 4.29 0.56
CA GLY A 163 -13.52 2.92 0.07
C GLY A 163 -12.46 2.08 0.74
N ILE A 164 -12.52 0.77 0.52
CA ILE A 164 -11.45 -0.15 0.84
C ILE A 164 -10.96 -0.87 -0.39
N GLU A 165 -9.68 -1.22 -0.37
CA GLU A 165 -9.11 -2.15 -1.35
C GLU A 165 -9.39 -3.59 -0.93
N LEU A 166 -9.80 -4.41 -1.89
CA LEU A 166 -10.12 -5.83 -1.72
C LEU A 166 -8.95 -6.71 -2.16
N TYR A 167 -8.56 -6.57 -3.42
CA TYR A 167 -7.45 -7.25 -4.07
C TYR A 167 -7.17 -6.59 -5.43
N THR A 168 -6.09 -7.02 -6.09
CA THR A 168 -5.71 -6.55 -7.43
C THR A 168 -6.01 -7.63 -8.47
N VAL A 169 -6.50 -7.19 -9.62
CA VAL A 169 -6.72 -8.03 -10.82
C VAL A 169 -5.94 -7.40 -11.98
N GLY A 170 -5.35 -8.24 -12.83
CA GLY A 170 -4.68 -7.79 -14.05
C GLY A 170 -5.60 -6.97 -14.98
N PRO A 171 -5.03 -6.17 -15.90
CA PRO A 171 -5.80 -5.36 -16.82
C PRO A 171 -6.62 -6.24 -17.79
N PRO A 172 -7.84 -5.83 -18.16
CA PRO A 172 -8.62 -6.50 -19.20
C PRO A 172 -8.01 -6.28 -20.59
N ALA A 173 -8.29 -7.20 -21.52
CA ALA A 173 -7.96 -7.07 -22.93
C ALA A 173 -8.82 -5.96 -23.60
N ASN A 174 -10.11 -5.89 -23.26
CA ASN A 174 -11.03 -4.90 -23.76
C ASN A 174 -10.86 -3.57 -23.01
N HIS A 175 -10.48 -2.53 -23.77
CA HIS A 175 -10.28 -1.19 -23.25
C HIS A 175 -11.53 -0.56 -22.62
N LEU A 176 -12.74 -1.00 -23.01
CA LEU A 176 -14.00 -0.55 -22.42
C LEU A 176 -14.19 -1.02 -20.97
N LEU A 177 -13.44 -2.04 -20.54
CA LEU A 177 -13.53 -2.63 -19.20
C LEU A 177 -12.46 -2.10 -18.22
N ARG A 178 -11.60 -1.17 -18.66
CA ARG A 178 -10.48 -0.64 -17.85
C ARG A 178 -10.90 0.07 -16.57
N GLU A 179 -12.12 0.57 -16.53
CA GLU A 179 -12.75 1.10 -15.33
C GLU A 179 -14.21 0.67 -15.31
N LEU A 180 -14.67 0.16 -14.17
CA LEU A 180 -16.03 -0.31 -14.02
C LEU A 180 -16.56 0.03 -12.62
N ASN A 181 -17.87 0.24 -12.55
CA ASN A 181 -18.62 0.17 -11.30
C ASN A 181 -19.57 -1.02 -11.38
N VAL A 182 -19.58 -1.84 -10.34
CA VAL A 182 -20.47 -2.97 -10.17
C VAL A 182 -21.47 -2.61 -9.09
N VAL A 183 -22.73 -2.53 -9.49
CA VAL A 183 -23.87 -2.22 -8.61
C VAL A 183 -24.60 -3.52 -8.33
N TYR A 184 -25.14 -3.64 -7.12
CA TYR A 184 -25.83 -4.83 -6.67
C TYR A 184 -27.08 -4.46 -5.89
N GLN A 185 -28.11 -5.32 -5.96
CA GLN A 185 -29.33 -5.17 -5.17
C GLN A 185 -29.92 -6.54 -4.82
N PRO A 186 -30.65 -6.65 -3.70
CA PRO A 186 -31.32 -7.90 -3.35
C PRO A 186 -32.32 -8.31 -4.45
N ALA A 187 -32.24 -9.56 -4.90
CA ALA A 187 -33.12 -10.11 -5.93
C ALA A 187 -34.24 -10.93 -5.29
N ASN A 188 -33.84 -11.85 -4.41
CA ASN A 188 -34.73 -12.74 -3.68
C ASN A 188 -34.35 -12.66 -2.21
N LYS A 189 -35.30 -12.18 -1.37
CA LYS A 189 -35.10 -11.93 0.05
C LYS A 189 -34.30 -13.04 0.73
N GLU A 190 -33.19 -12.68 1.37
CA GLU A 190 -32.25 -13.55 2.09
C GLU A 190 -31.57 -14.66 1.28
N THR A 191 -31.76 -14.72 -0.05
CA THR A 191 -31.26 -15.85 -0.85
C THR A 191 -30.27 -15.43 -1.94
N GLY A 192 -30.51 -14.33 -2.65
CA GLY A 192 -29.60 -13.90 -3.71
C GLY A 192 -29.73 -12.43 -4.07
N MET A 193 -28.77 -11.97 -4.85
CA MET A 193 -28.70 -10.60 -5.35
C MET A 193 -28.44 -10.57 -6.84
N ASP A 194 -28.92 -9.52 -7.46
CA ASP A 194 -28.61 -9.17 -8.83
C ASP A 194 -27.42 -8.23 -8.85
N ILE A 195 -26.57 -8.40 -9.87
CA ILE A 195 -25.32 -7.68 -10.04
C ILE A 195 -25.24 -7.18 -11.46
N ALA A 196 -24.96 -5.89 -11.62
CA ALA A 196 -24.86 -5.23 -12.91
C ALA A 196 -23.56 -4.42 -13.01
N TYR A 197 -22.91 -4.51 -14.17
CA TYR A 197 -21.61 -3.90 -14.45
C TYR A 197 -21.79 -2.69 -15.37
N PHE A 198 -21.25 -1.54 -14.99
CA PHE A 198 -21.39 -0.29 -15.73
C PHE A 198 -20.04 0.38 -15.95
N THR A 199 -19.92 1.13 -17.05
CA THR A 199 -18.85 2.12 -17.20
C THR A 199 -19.04 3.26 -16.19
N PRO A 200 -17.95 3.96 -15.78
CA PRO A 200 -18.04 5.11 -14.89
C PRO A 200 -18.93 6.22 -15.46
N GLY A 201 -19.61 6.97 -14.58
CA GLY A 201 -20.41 8.15 -14.95
C GLY A 201 -21.88 7.88 -15.29
N VAL A 202 -22.31 6.61 -15.31
CA VAL A 202 -23.74 6.26 -15.42
C VAL A 202 -24.41 6.39 -14.05
N VAL A 203 -25.39 7.29 -13.91
CA VAL A 203 -26.22 7.41 -12.70
C VAL A 203 -27.26 6.29 -12.73
N VAL A 204 -27.05 5.28 -11.91
CA VAL A 204 -27.95 4.11 -11.83
C VAL A 204 -29.02 4.39 -10.77
N ALA A 205 -30.12 5.03 -11.17
CA ALA A 205 -31.30 5.12 -10.33
C ALA A 205 -32.18 3.88 -10.58
N GLY A 206 -32.17 2.92 -9.64
CA GLY A 206 -33.15 1.84 -9.54
C GLY A 206 -33.47 1.15 -10.86
N VAL A 207 -32.48 0.56 -11.52
CA VAL A 207 -32.75 -0.27 -12.70
C VAL A 207 -33.62 -1.45 -12.23
N PRO A 208 -34.84 -1.62 -12.77
CA PRO A 208 -35.58 -2.85 -12.56
C PRO A 208 -34.77 -3.93 -13.27
N LEU A 209 -34.03 -4.70 -12.50
CA LEU A 209 -33.25 -5.81 -13.02
C LEU A 209 -34.28 -6.89 -13.40
N ALA A 210 -34.29 -7.24 -14.69
CA ALA A 210 -35.29 -8.16 -15.22
C ALA A 210 -35.10 -9.53 -14.58
N ASP A 211 -36.20 -10.14 -14.11
CA ASP A 211 -36.27 -11.50 -13.59
C ASP A 211 -35.75 -12.50 -14.64
N ALA A 212 -34.44 -12.77 -14.61
CA ALA A 212 -33.87 -13.93 -15.26
C ALA A 212 -34.25 -15.14 -14.41
N ARG A 213 -35.45 -15.70 -14.68
CA ARG A 213 -35.88 -16.98 -14.11
C ARG A 213 -34.78 -18.03 -14.27
N THR A 214 -34.40 -18.65 -13.17
CA THR A 214 -33.92 -20.04 -13.15
C THR A 214 -34.58 -20.81 -12.01
N ASP A 215 -35.69 -21.47 -12.33
CA ASP A 215 -36.17 -22.63 -11.59
C ASP A 215 -35.16 -23.78 -11.76
N ALA A 216 -34.08 -23.78 -10.97
CA ALA A 216 -33.25 -24.98 -10.76
C ALA A 216 -32.36 -24.79 -9.52
N GLY A 217 -32.57 -25.63 -8.51
CA GLY A 217 -31.79 -25.69 -7.28
C GLY A 217 -30.37 -26.21 -7.48
N VAL A 218 -29.49 -25.41 -8.10
CA VAL A 218 -28.05 -25.69 -8.11
C VAL A 218 -27.31 -24.44 -7.66
N ALA A 219 -26.98 -24.39 -6.37
CA ALA A 219 -26.23 -23.28 -5.77
C ALA A 219 -24.82 -23.07 -6.37
N ASP A 220 -24.40 -23.88 -7.33
CA ASP A 220 -23.03 -23.94 -7.84
C ASP A 220 -22.82 -23.33 -9.23
N ILE A 221 -23.90 -23.01 -9.96
CA ILE A 221 -23.82 -22.41 -11.31
C ILE A 221 -24.19 -20.92 -11.23
N VAL A 222 -23.39 -20.08 -11.90
CA VAL A 222 -23.61 -18.65 -12.05
C VAL A 222 -23.64 -18.31 -13.53
N ILE A 223 -24.66 -17.59 -13.97
CA ILE A 223 -24.83 -17.19 -15.36
C ILE A 223 -24.54 -15.69 -15.48
N PHE A 224 -23.61 -15.32 -16.37
CA PHE A 224 -23.40 -13.94 -16.76
C PHE A 224 -24.00 -13.70 -18.14
N VAL A 225 -24.73 -12.60 -18.27
CA VAL A 225 -25.33 -12.12 -19.51
C VAL A 225 -24.59 -10.86 -19.93
N LEU A 226 -23.81 -10.92 -21.00
CA LEU A 226 -23.01 -9.82 -21.53
C LEU A 226 -23.71 -9.19 -22.73
N ALA A 227 -23.76 -7.87 -22.76
CA ALA A 227 -24.32 -7.14 -23.88
C ALA A 227 -23.40 -7.21 -25.10
N VAL A 228 -23.95 -7.46 -26.30
CA VAL A 228 -23.18 -7.62 -27.54
C VAL A 228 -22.30 -6.41 -27.87
N TRP A 229 -22.70 -5.20 -27.45
CA TRP A 229 -21.92 -3.99 -27.69
C TRP A 229 -20.63 -3.95 -26.86
N ALA A 230 -20.59 -4.65 -25.72
CA ALA A 230 -19.41 -4.76 -24.86
C ALA A 230 -18.52 -5.97 -25.22
N ALA A 231 -19.05 -6.92 -25.98
CA ALA A 231 -18.33 -8.08 -26.50
C ALA A 231 -18.61 -8.29 -28.01
N PRO A 232 -18.25 -7.34 -28.90
CA PRO A 232 -18.61 -7.40 -30.32
C PRO A 232 -18.05 -8.63 -31.06
N GLU A 233 -16.99 -9.24 -30.54
CA GLU A 233 -16.38 -10.47 -31.04
C GLU A 233 -17.35 -11.66 -31.10
N VAL A 234 -18.43 -11.64 -30.31
CA VAL A 234 -19.46 -12.70 -30.33
C VAL A 234 -20.22 -12.74 -31.65
N LEU A 235 -20.33 -11.61 -32.36
CA LEU A 235 -20.90 -11.55 -33.71
C LEU A 235 -20.04 -12.29 -34.74
N LEU A 236 -18.77 -12.55 -34.41
CA LEU A 236 -17.82 -13.32 -35.22
C LEU A 236 -17.74 -14.79 -34.78
N GLY A 237 -18.64 -15.24 -33.90
CA GLY A 237 -18.66 -16.60 -33.36
C GLY A 237 -17.53 -16.91 -32.38
N LYS A 238 -16.91 -15.88 -31.78
CA LYS A 238 -15.87 -16.03 -30.74
C LYS A 238 -16.46 -15.81 -29.36
N ALA A 239 -15.88 -16.45 -28.35
CA ALA A 239 -16.19 -16.12 -26.95
C ALA A 239 -15.64 -14.72 -26.60
N PRO A 240 -16.25 -14.00 -25.64
CA PRO A 240 -15.75 -12.71 -25.18
C PRO A 240 -14.31 -12.81 -24.65
N TYR A 241 -13.45 -11.85 -25.00
CA TYR A 241 -12.03 -11.89 -24.61
C TYR A 241 -11.81 -11.89 -23.09
N ASP A 242 -12.64 -11.16 -22.36
CA ASP A 242 -12.54 -10.94 -20.92
C ASP A 242 -13.59 -11.75 -20.12
N GLU A 243 -14.10 -12.85 -20.70
CA GLU A 243 -15.12 -13.66 -20.03
C GLU A 243 -14.64 -14.24 -18.69
N GLU A 244 -13.39 -14.68 -18.57
CA GLU A 244 -12.85 -15.17 -17.28
C GLU A 244 -12.49 -14.02 -16.32
N TRP A 245 -12.23 -12.84 -16.86
CA TRP A 245 -11.82 -11.67 -16.09
C TRP A 245 -12.99 -11.02 -15.35
N LEU A 246 -14.15 -10.90 -15.98
CA LEU A 246 -15.29 -10.15 -15.42
C LEU A 246 -15.81 -10.69 -14.06
N PRO A 247 -15.99 -12.01 -13.86
CA PRO A 247 -16.40 -12.55 -12.55
C PRO A 247 -15.43 -12.21 -11.43
N SER A 248 -14.14 -12.00 -11.76
CA SER A 248 -13.10 -11.71 -10.77
C SER A 248 -13.28 -10.37 -10.05
N LEU A 249 -14.19 -9.50 -10.49
CA LEU A 249 -14.48 -8.25 -9.77
C LEU A 249 -15.35 -8.46 -8.53
N VAL A 250 -16.12 -9.55 -8.47
CA VAL A 250 -17.02 -9.85 -7.34
C VAL A 250 -16.60 -11.14 -6.62
N PHE A 251 -16.12 -12.13 -7.39
CA PHE A 251 -15.63 -13.39 -6.87
C PHE A 251 -14.10 -13.34 -6.67
N PRO A 252 -13.60 -13.55 -5.44
CA PRO A 252 -12.16 -13.53 -5.20
C PRO A 252 -11.50 -14.81 -5.73
N PRO A 253 -10.15 -14.82 -5.90
CA PRO A 253 -9.41 -16.03 -6.29
C PRO A 253 -9.55 -17.21 -5.30
N PRO A 254 -9.53 -18.48 -5.75
CA PRO A 254 -9.56 -18.91 -7.15
C PRO A 254 -10.94 -18.65 -7.77
N GLN A 255 -10.91 -18.15 -9.00
CA GLN A 255 -12.09 -17.65 -9.72
C GLN A 255 -13.06 -18.78 -10.11
N LEU A 256 -14.29 -18.39 -10.43
CA LEU A 256 -15.27 -19.30 -11.04
C LEU A 256 -14.71 -19.89 -12.34
N LYS A 257 -15.00 -21.15 -12.62
CA LYS A 257 -14.53 -21.83 -13.83
C LYS A 257 -15.62 -21.80 -14.89
N ARG A 258 -15.27 -21.37 -16.10
CA ARG A 258 -16.18 -21.37 -17.24
C ARG A 258 -16.61 -22.80 -17.58
N GLN A 259 -17.90 -22.99 -17.82
CA GLN A 259 -18.49 -24.25 -18.24
C GLN A 259 -18.92 -24.20 -19.71
N ASP A 260 -19.81 -23.26 -20.05
CA ASP A 260 -20.36 -23.13 -21.39
C ASP A 260 -20.70 -21.66 -21.71
N GLY A 261 -20.98 -21.35 -22.97
CA GLY A 261 -21.49 -20.04 -23.36
C GLY A 261 -22.03 -19.99 -24.77
N SER A 262 -23.07 -19.19 -24.98
CA SER A 262 -23.78 -19.09 -26.24
C SER A 262 -24.24 -17.65 -26.54
N PHE A 263 -24.31 -17.31 -27.82
CA PHE A 263 -24.84 -16.03 -28.29
C PHE A 263 -26.32 -16.15 -28.61
N VAL A 264 -27.15 -15.35 -27.95
CA VAL A 264 -28.60 -15.28 -28.18
C VAL A 264 -28.89 -14.07 -29.07
N LYS A 265 -29.00 -14.32 -30.38
CA LYS A 265 -29.10 -13.29 -31.42
C LYS A 265 -30.33 -12.39 -31.24
N GLU A 266 -31.45 -12.97 -30.81
CA GLU A 266 -32.73 -12.29 -30.62
C GLU A 266 -32.67 -11.22 -29.53
N LEU A 267 -31.85 -11.47 -28.50
CA LEU A 267 -31.68 -10.59 -27.36
C LEU A 267 -30.44 -9.70 -27.49
N GLY A 268 -29.55 -9.98 -28.45
CA GLY A 268 -28.29 -9.26 -28.59
C GLY A 268 -27.39 -9.42 -27.37
N VAL A 269 -27.39 -10.60 -26.75
CA VAL A 269 -26.59 -10.90 -25.56
C VAL A 269 -25.80 -12.20 -25.72
N TYR A 270 -24.67 -12.29 -25.05
CA TYR A 270 -23.91 -13.51 -24.87
C TYR A 270 -24.09 -14.01 -23.44
N THR A 271 -24.54 -15.25 -23.28
CA THR A 271 -24.70 -15.88 -21.97
C THR A 271 -23.53 -16.82 -21.74
N THR A 272 -22.90 -16.75 -20.57
CA THR A 272 -21.81 -17.64 -20.18
C THR A 272 -22.08 -18.18 -18.77
N GLU A 273 -21.86 -19.48 -18.61
CA GLU A 273 -22.10 -20.22 -17.39
C GLU A 273 -20.76 -20.53 -16.72
N TYR A 274 -20.71 -20.31 -15.41
CA TYR A 274 -19.58 -20.69 -14.59
C TYR A 274 -20.02 -21.59 -13.46
N PHE A 275 -19.14 -22.51 -13.08
CA PHE A 275 -19.30 -23.29 -11.86
C PHE A 275 -18.27 -22.88 -10.81
N SER A 276 -18.69 -22.91 -9.55
CA SER A 276 -17.77 -22.75 -8.43
C SER A 276 -17.00 -24.05 -8.17
N PRO A 277 -15.66 -24.02 -8.09
CA PRO A 277 -14.88 -25.21 -7.78
C PRO A 277 -14.94 -25.58 -6.28
N ARG A 278 -16.13 -25.61 -5.66
CA ARG A 278 -16.33 -25.88 -4.22
C ARG A 278 -15.64 -27.16 -3.73
N GLN A 279 -15.28 -28.08 -4.64
CA GLN A 279 -14.79 -29.43 -4.34
C GLN A 279 -13.32 -29.72 -4.68
N ALA A 280 -12.51 -28.79 -5.22
CA ALA A 280 -11.19 -29.13 -5.75
C ALA A 280 -10.00 -28.39 -5.10
N SER A 281 -10.09 -28.07 -3.81
CA SER A 281 -8.95 -27.51 -3.08
C SER A 281 -8.63 -28.40 -1.90
N ALA A 282 -7.37 -28.84 -1.82
CA ALA A 282 -6.83 -29.54 -0.67
C ALA A 282 -7.13 -28.73 0.61
N PRO A 283 -7.35 -29.39 1.77
CA PRO A 283 -7.49 -28.68 3.02
C PRO A 283 -6.32 -27.70 3.17
N ALA A 284 -6.65 -26.45 3.51
CA ALA A 284 -5.67 -25.42 3.77
C ALA A 284 -4.57 -26.00 4.67
N VAL A 285 -3.31 -25.72 4.34
CA VAL A 285 -2.22 -25.84 5.31
C VAL A 285 -2.74 -25.20 6.57
N SER A 286 -2.87 -26.00 7.63
CA SER A 286 -3.52 -25.63 8.87
C SER A 286 -3.14 -24.19 9.21
N ALA A 287 -4.16 -23.35 9.38
CA ALA A 287 -4.02 -22.03 10.01
C ALA A 287 -3.58 -22.27 11.46
N GLN A 288 -2.34 -22.73 11.65
CA GLN A 288 -1.57 -22.34 12.81
C GLN A 288 -1.66 -20.83 12.80
N LEU A 289 -2.20 -20.26 13.89
CA LEU A 289 -2.07 -18.83 14.15
C LEU A 289 -0.64 -18.47 13.77
N ARG A 290 -0.44 -17.76 12.66
CA ARG A 290 0.87 -17.24 12.37
C ARG A 290 1.11 -16.24 13.49
N GLN A 291 1.97 -16.65 14.41
CA GLN A 291 2.46 -15.82 15.48
C GLN A 291 2.91 -14.50 14.85
N ALA A 292 2.63 -13.37 15.51
CA ALA A 292 3.08 -12.07 15.03
C ALA A 292 4.59 -12.17 14.74
N SER A 293 4.99 -11.89 13.50
CA SER A 293 6.39 -12.03 13.10
C SER A 293 7.27 -11.20 14.00
N LEU A 294 8.42 -11.76 14.36
CA LEU A 294 9.42 -11.06 15.16
C LEU A 294 9.81 -9.74 14.47
N SER A 295 9.79 -8.64 15.21
CA SER A 295 10.16 -7.30 14.73
C SER A 295 10.88 -6.50 15.81
N LEU A 296 11.68 -5.51 15.40
CA LEU A 296 12.36 -4.57 16.29
C LEU A 296 11.84 -3.14 16.08
N ASP A 297 11.60 -2.42 17.18
CA ASP A 297 11.37 -0.97 17.20
C ASP A 297 12.64 -0.25 17.66
N PRO A 298 13.24 0.65 16.85
CA PRO A 298 12.84 1.01 15.49
C PRO A 298 13.25 -0.05 14.46
N LEU A 299 12.57 -0.06 13.31
CA LEU A 299 13.01 -0.84 12.14
C LEU A 299 14.24 -0.19 11.49
N VAL A 300 14.20 1.14 11.36
CA VAL A 300 15.36 1.96 10.93
C VAL A 300 15.33 3.31 11.61
N ARG A 301 16.50 3.81 11.99
CA ARG A 301 16.68 5.18 12.50
C ARG A 301 17.97 5.81 11.94
N LEU A 302 17.83 7.00 11.40
CA LEU A 302 18.94 7.89 11.03
C LEU A 302 19.26 8.80 12.21
N ILE A 303 20.51 8.82 12.65
CA ILE A 303 20.92 9.53 13.86
C ILE A 303 22.26 10.22 13.63
N ALA A 304 22.46 11.40 14.18
CA ALA A 304 23.80 11.98 14.30
C ALA A 304 24.69 11.07 15.16
N ASN A 305 26.00 11.17 15.00
CA ASN A 305 26.94 10.58 15.94
C ASN A 305 26.92 11.32 17.30
N GLY A 306 27.34 10.63 18.36
CA GLY A 306 27.49 11.22 19.68
C GLY A 306 26.20 11.56 20.42
N ILE A 307 25.03 11.26 19.85
CA ILE A 307 23.78 11.35 20.60
C ILE A 307 23.65 10.19 21.59
N GLY A 308 22.77 10.39 22.58
CA GLY A 308 22.55 9.41 23.64
C GLY A 308 22.02 8.06 23.14
N LYS A 309 21.95 7.10 24.07
CA LYS A 309 21.45 5.75 23.81
C LYS A 309 20.04 5.74 23.22
N GLN A 310 19.80 4.81 22.31
CA GLN A 310 18.58 4.62 21.54
C GLN A 310 17.90 3.33 22.00
N ALA A 311 16.66 3.39 22.48
CA ALA A 311 15.94 2.19 22.90
C ALA A 311 15.68 1.25 21.71
N VAL A 312 15.83 -0.05 21.96
CA VAL A 312 15.53 -1.13 21.00
C VAL A 312 14.56 -2.11 21.67
N VAL A 313 13.39 -2.30 21.07
CA VAL A 313 12.32 -3.13 21.64
C VAL A 313 11.99 -4.28 20.70
N LEU A 314 11.90 -5.50 21.24
CA LEU A 314 11.49 -6.70 20.50
C LEU A 314 9.98 -6.92 20.62
N HIS A 315 9.36 -7.22 19.49
CA HIS A 315 7.94 -7.51 19.40
C HIS A 315 7.70 -8.86 18.70
N PRO A 316 6.95 -9.80 19.34
CA PRO A 316 6.53 -9.78 20.74
C PRO A 316 7.72 -9.85 21.74
N GLY A 317 7.54 -9.31 22.96
CA GLY A 317 8.59 -9.19 24.00
C GLY A 317 9.06 -10.51 24.62
N PRO A 318 10.17 -10.53 25.40
CA PRO A 318 11.02 -11.71 25.53
C PRO A 318 10.35 -12.81 26.37
N ASP A 319 10.65 -14.08 26.12
CA ASP A 319 11.76 -14.70 26.85
C ASP A 319 12.75 -15.47 25.95
N ALA A 320 14.04 -15.27 26.21
CA ALA A 320 15.22 -15.94 25.62
C ALA A 320 15.76 -15.50 24.23
N ALA A 321 15.42 -14.30 23.73
CA ALA A 321 16.02 -13.80 22.50
C ALA A 321 17.55 -13.61 22.60
N VAL A 322 18.30 -14.01 21.58
CA VAL A 322 19.74 -13.76 21.42
C VAL A 322 19.94 -12.48 20.63
N TRP A 323 20.81 -11.60 21.12
CA TRP A 323 21.02 -10.27 20.55
C TRP A 323 22.46 -10.12 20.07
N VAL A 324 22.64 -9.62 18.85
CA VAL A 324 23.94 -9.40 18.21
C VAL A 324 23.95 -8.03 17.54
N LEU A 325 25.12 -7.38 17.54
CA LEU A 325 25.38 -6.21 16.71
C LEU A 325 26.14 -6.66 15.45
N GLU A 326 25.58 -6.39 14.29
CA GLU A 326 26.12 -6.71 12.97
C GLU A 326 26.38 -5.42 12.17
N GLY A 327 26.90 -5.55 10.95
CA GLY A 327 27.27 -4.42 10.10
C GLY A 327 28.68 -3.92 10.41
N GLU A 328 28.84 -2.61 10.51
CA GLU A 328 30.16 -2.00 10.77
C GLU A 328 30.60 -2.08 12.23
N GLN A 329 29.65 -2.23 13.15
CA GLN A 329 29.86 -2.33 14.59
C GLN A 329 30.62 -1.13 15.18
N ALA A 330 30.33 0.10 14.72
CA ALA A 330 31.01 1.29 15.25
C ALA A 330 30.33 1.87 16.51
N GLY A 331 29.06 1.54 16.74
CA GLY A 331 28.35 1.77 17.99
C GLY A 331 28.50 0.60 18.96
N ALA A 332 27.61 0.53 19.95
CA ALA A 332 27.57 -0.55 20.92
C ALA A 332 26.13 -0.95 21.26
N LEU A 333 25.91 -2.24 21.53
CA LEU A 333 24.63 -2.73 22.06
C LEU A 333 24.77 -2.98 23.56
N LYS A 334 23.94 -2.33 24.37
CA LYS A 334 23.96 -2.43 25.84
C LYS A 334 22.62 -2.86 26.40
N ARG A 335 22.67 -3.63 27.49
CA ARG A 335 21.49 -4.02 28.26
C ARG A 335 21.49 -3.31 29.61
N GLU A 336 20.45 -2.55 29.89
CA GLU A 336 20.30 -1.79 31.13
C GLU A 336 18.88 -1.93 31.67
N GLY A 337 18.74 -2.32 32.94
CA GLY A 337 17.42 -2.48 33.58
C GLY A 337 16.50 -3.48 32.87
N GLY A 338 17.06 -4.46 32.16
CA GLY A 338 16.31 -5.44 31.37
C GLY A 338 15.97 -5.01 29.93
N ALA A 339 16.11 -3.73 29.59
CA ALA A 339 15.90 -3.19 28.25
C ALA A 339 17.20 -3.16 27.45
N TRP A 340 17.07 -3.21 26.12
CA TRP A 340 18.19 -3.11 25.18
C TRP A 340 18.26 -1.71 24.59
N TYR A 341 19.49 -1.23 24.44
CA TYR A 341 19.80 0.07 23.89
C TYR A 341 20.95 -0.03 22.89
N TYR A 342 20.80 0.61 21.76
CA TYR A 342 21.89 0.89 20.84
C TYR A 342 22.53 2.24 21.20
N GLU A 343 23.84 2.26 21.38
CA GLU A 343 24.63 3.47 21.54
C GLU A 343 25.32 3.82 20.21
N PRO A 344 25.03 4.99 19.64
CA PRO A 344 25.67 5.42 18.40
C PRO A 344 27.19 5.62 18.57
N PRO A 345 27.96 5.62 17.47
CA PRO A 345 29.38 5.97 17.53
C PRO A 345 29.60 7.34 18.18
N ALA A 346 30.72 7.49 18.89
CA ALA A 346 31.06 8.75 19.55
C ALA A 346 31.23 9.92 18.57
N ILE A 347 31.29 11.14 19.11
CA ILE A 347 31.69 12.32 18.35
C ILE A 347 33.08 12.08 17.77
N LEU A 348 33.31 12.49 16.51
CA LEU A 348 34.62 12.37 15.88
C LEU A 348 35.65 13.25 16.62
N GLU A 349 36.85 12.72 16.78
CA GLU A 349 38.00 13.44 17.32
C GLU A 349 39.14 13.39 16.29
N PRO A 350 39.54 14.52 15.68
CA PRO A 350 38.98 15.87 15.87
C PRO A 350 37.56 16.01 15.32
N ALA A 351 36.80 16.96 15.88
CA ALA A 351 35.44 17.28 15.43
C ALA A 351 35.40 17.76 13.97
N VAL A 352 34.25 17.55 13.32
CA VAL A 352 34.01 17.99 11.95
C VAL A 352 34.07 19.51 11.85
N THR A 353 34.89 20.00 10.92
CA THR A 353 35.02 21.43 10.64
C THR A 353 33.84 21.88 9.78
N LEU A 354 33.08 22.87 10.27
CA LEU A 354 31.95 23.43 9.55
C LEU A 354 32.28 24.83 9.03
N GLU A 355 31.88 25.11 7.80
CA GLU A 355 32.00 26.43 7.19
C GLU A 355 30.62 27.05 6.95
N ALA A 356 30.36 28.18 7.61
CA ALA A 356 29.08 28.89 7.49
C ALA A 356 28.98 29.72 6.20
N ASN A 357 30.10 30.22 5.67
CA ASN A 357 30.12 31.07 4.48
C ASN A 357 30.08 30.25 3.20
N ASN A 358 28.89 29.85 2.75
CA ASN A 358 28.70 29.05 1.55
C ASN A 358 27.34 29.30 0.88
N LYS A 359 27.13 28.70 -0.30
CA LYS A 359 25.96 28.91 -1.16
C LYS A 359 24.59 28.59 -0.52
N THR A 360 24.57 27.80 0.56
CA THR A 360 23.33 27.34 1.20
C THR A 360 22.96 28.14 2.46
N ASN A 361 23.86 29.03 2.92
CA ASN A 361 23.78 29.71 4.23
C ASN A 361 23.55 28.74 5.41
N ARG A 362 24.01 27.50 5.27
CA ARG A 362 24.01 26.49 6.32
C ARG A 362 25.42 25.98 6.53
N PRO A 363 25.88 25.78 7.77
CA PRO A 363 27.21 25.25 8.03
C PRO A 363 27.45 23.94 7.26
N ALA A 364 28.33 24.00 6.25
CA ALA A 364 28.69 22.86 5.41
C ALA A 364 29.98 22.24 5.94
N ALA A 365 30.04 20.91 6.03
CA ALA A 365 31.24 20.26 6.51
C ALA A 365 32.38 20.34 5.48
N VAL A 366 33.60 20.60 5.93
CA VAL A 366 34.79 20.49 5.11
C VAL A 366 35.07 19.00 4.88
N LEU A 367 35.12 18.57 3.61
CA LEU A 367 35.20 17.16 3.23
C LEU A 367 36.38 16.42 3.86
N SER A 368 37.53 17.08 3.98
CA SER A 368 38.71 16.48 4.62
C SER A 368 38.56 16.20 6.12
N SER A 369 37.60 16.85 6.79
CA SER A 369 37.27 16.61 8.19
C SER A 369 36.20 15.53 8.41
N VAL A 370 35.61 15.01 7.33
CA VAL A 370 34.56 13.98 7.36
C VAL A 370 35.11 12.68 6.76
N PRO A 371 35.80 11.83 7.55
CA PRO A 371 36.42 10.62 7.03
C PRO A 371 35.37 9.66 6.45
N LYS A 372 34.17 9.65 7.03
CA LYS A 372 33.05 8.82 6.61
C LYS A 372 31.73 9.58 6.69
N ARG A 373 30.82 9.32 5.74
CA ARG A 373 29.52 10.01 5.64
C ARG A 373 28.46 9.35 6.52
N PHE A 374 28.44 8.02 6.48
CA PHE A 374 27.57 7.17 7.27
C PHE A 374 28.35 6.00 7.86
N THR A 375 27.94 5.55 9.03
CA THR A 375 28.19 4.20 9.52
C THR A 375 26.86 3.50 9.76
N VAL A 376 26.76 2.25 9.31
CA VAL A 376 25.56 1.44 9.46
C VAL A 376 25.83 0.25 10.38
N ASP A 377 25.12 0.23 11.50
CA ASP A 377 25.06 -0.89 12.41
C ASP A 377 23.67 -1.53 12.35
N VAL A 378 23.61 -2.84 12.54
CA VAL A 378 22.36 -3.59 12.54
C VAL A 378 22.25 -4.37 13.85
N VAL A 379 21.24 -4.06 14.65
CA VAL A 379 20.89 -4.89 15.80
C VAL A 379 20.06 -6.05 15.29
N HIS A 380 20.51 -7.26 15.56
CA HIS A 380 19.86 -8.50 15.18
C HIS A 380 19.40 -9.24 16.44
N ALA A 381 18.13 -9.61 16.48
CA ALA A 381 17.54 -10.44 17.52
C ALA A 381 17.00 -11.74 16.94
N THR A 382 17.34 -12.88 17.56
CA THR A 382 16.83 -14.20 17.18
C THR A 382 16.00 -14.79 18.32
N GLN A 383 14.78 -15.23 18.03
CA GLN A 383 13.90 -15.89 18.99
C GLN A 383 13.06 -16.96 18.30
N GLY A 384 13.03 -18.18 18.85
CA GLY A 384 12.19 -19.26 18.30
C GLY A 384 12.52 -19.67 16.86
N GLY A 385 13.73 -19.37 16.36
CA GLY A 385 14.13 -19.58 14.97
C GLY A 385 13.75 -18.43 14.01
N GLU A 386 13.05 -17.40 14.49
CA GLU A 386 12.78 -16.17 13.74
C GLU A 386 13.86 -15.12 14.02
N ASN A 387 14.07 -14.24 13.04
CA ASN A 387 15.04 -13.15 13.10
C ASN A 387 14.34 -11.81 12.92
N ALA A 388 14.79 -10.80 13.67
CA ALA A 388 14.36 -9.43 13.54
C ALA A 388 15.55 -8.48 13.53
N TYR A 389 15.43 -7.38 12.79
CA TYR A 389 16.53 -6.45 12.54
C TYR A 389 16.10 -5.00 12.79
N ALA A 390 16.98 -4.24 13.43
CA ALA A 390 16.89 -2.79 13.57
C ALA A 390 18.15 -2.16 13.00
N THR A 391 17.99 -1.25 12.03
CA THR A 391 19.12 -0.60 11.37
C THR A 391 19.35 0.80 11.92
N PHE A 392 20.57 1.08 12.36
CA PHE A 392 21.01 2.40 12.79
C PHE A 392 22.03 2.94 11.81
N ALA A 393 21.67 4.01 11.09
CA ALA A 393 22.58 4.69 10.19
C ALA A 393 23.01 6.03 10.81
N SER A 394 24.24 6.05 11.30
CA SER A 394 24.85 7.19 11.98
C SER A 394 25.51 8.13 10.98
N TYR A 395 25.12 9.40 10.94
CA TYR A 395 25.73 10.43 10.09
C TYR A 395 26.63 11.36 10.89
N TYR A 396 27.64 11.92 10.22
CA TYR A 396 28.72 12.68 10.87
C TYR A 396 28.70 14.19 10.55
N ALA A 397 27.81 14.65 9.68
CA ALA A 397 27.69 16.04 9.27
C ALA A 397 26.22 16.45 9.09
N PRO A 398 25.86 17.73 9.25
CA PRO A 398 24.51 18.21 8.98
C PRO A 398 24.20 18.22 7.48
N GLN A 399 22.91 18.12 7.12
CA GLN A 399 22.44 18.29 5.74
C GLN A 399 22.46 19.76 5.33
N THR A 400 22.93 20.03 4.11
CA THR A 400 22.90 21.38 3.51
C THR A 400 21.86 21.49 2.40
N HIS A 401 21.44 20.35 1.86
CA HIS A 401 20.46 20.20 0.80
C HIS A 401 19.24 19.43 1.32
N TYR A 402 18.26 19.20 0.47
CA TYR A 402 17.09 18.38 0.77
C TYR A 402 16.54 17.70 -0.48
N PHE A 403 15.64 16.74 -0.29
CA PHE A 403 14.97 16.03 -1.38
C PHE A 403 13.53 16.49 -1.56
N ARG A 404 13.06 16.51 -2.81
CA ARG A 404 11.63 16.59 -3.15
C ARG A 404 11.20 15.29 -3.81
N ALA A 405 10.16 14.66 -3.27
CA ALA A 405 9.60 13.41 -3.77
C ALA A 405 8.50 13.66 -4.81
N SER A 406 8.52 12.90 -5.89
CA SER A 406 7.46 12.89 -6.92
C SER A 406 7.26 11.48 -7.49
N LEU A 407 6.15 11.28 -8.19
CA LEU A 407 5.94 10.09 -9.01
C LEU A 407 6.46 10.33 -10.42
N GLU A 408 7.25 9.39 -10.94
CA GLU A 408 7.66 9.35 -12.34
C GLU A 408 7.42 7.94 -12.89
N SER A 409 6.53 7.82 -13.87
CA SER A 409 6.16 6.53 -14.48
C SER A 409 5.80 5.45 -13.44
N GLY A 410 5.06 5.84 -12.40
CA GLY A 410 4.66 4.93 -11.30
C GLY A 410 5.75 4.61 -10.27
N LYS A 411 6.96 5.17 -10.39
CA LYS A 411 8.06 5.00 -9.45
C LYS A 411 8.29 6.26 -8.60
N LEU A 412 8.90 6.09 -7.43
CA LEU A 412 9.36 7.19 -6.61
C LEU A 412 10.59 7.82 -7.25
N ARG A 413 10.54 9.13 -7.46
CA ARG A 413 11.69 9.96 -7.84
C ARG A 413 11.99 10.98 -6.76
N PHE A 414 13.26 11.12 -6.42
CA PHE A 414 13.77 12.25 -5.66
C PHE A 414 14.51 13.22 -6.58
N THR A 415 14.17 14.49 -6.46
CA THR A 415 15.00 15.58 -7.00
C THR A 415 15.76 16.23 -5.84
N PHE A 416 16.98 16.68 -6.12
CA PHE A 416 17.92 17.16 -5.12
C PHE A 416 18.04 18.69 -5.19
N TRP A 417 17.84 19.36 -4.05
CA TRP A 417 17.65 20.81 -4.00
C TRP A 417 18.42 21.43 -2.84
N TYR A 418 18.74 22.72 -2.97
CA TYR A 418 19.16 23.57 -1.85
C TYR A 418 18.46 24.92 -1.93
N TYR A 419 18.47 25.65 -0.82
CA TYR A 419 18.08 27.05 -0.81
C TYR A 419 19.33 27.90 -1.12
N ASP A 420 19.31 28.60 -2.25
CA ASP A 420 20.34 29.57 -2.63
C ASP A 420 20.08 30.87 -1.87
N ALA A 421 20.93 31.17 -0.89
CA ALA A 421 20.73 32.30 0.00
C ALA A 421 20.98 33.65 -0.69
N ASP A 422 21.83 33.68 -1.71
CA ASP A 422 22.13 34.90 -2.47
C ASP A 422 20.95 35.26 -3.37
N LYS A 423 20.27 34.25 -3.93
CA LYS A 423 19.09 34.44 -4.79
C LYS A 423 17.76 34.43 -4.04
N GLY A 424 17.74 33.98 -2.79
CA GLY A 424 16.54 33.86 -1.97
C GLY A 424 15.53 32.83 -2.50
N GLN A 425 15.99 31.76 -3.16
CA GLN A 425 15.11 30.77 -3.78
C GLN A 425 15.67 29.35 -3.73
N ASP A 426 14.78 28.38 -3.89
CA ASP A 426 15.14 26.97 -4.04
C ASP A 426 15.70 26.68 -5.43
N VAL A 427 16.88 26.05 -5.48
CA VAL A 427 17.59 25.68 -6.71
C VAL A 427 17.78 24.17 -6.75
N GLN A 428 17.40 23.56 -7.88
CA GLN A 428 17.64 22.15 -8.12
C GLN A 428 19.11 21.96 -8.52
N VAL A 429 19.76 20.93 -7.97
CA VAL A 429 21.07 20.48 -8.42
C VAL A 429 20.89 19.69 -9.72
N GLU A 430 21.72 19.99 -10.72
CA GLU A 430 21.69 19.30 -12.01
C GLU A 430 22.03 17.81 -11.84
N GLU A 431 21.46 16.95 -12.69
CA GLU A 431 21.67 15.49 -12.59
C GLU A 431 23.15 15.12 -12.75
N ARG A 432 23.88 15.83 -13.61
CA ARG A 432 25.34 15.63 -13.81
C ARG A 432 26.18 15.99 -12.59
N ASP A 433 25.65 16.86 -11.74
CA ASP A 433 26.30 17.37 -10.54
C ASP A 433 25.79 16.65 -9.28
N THR A 434 24.99 15.60 -9.44
CA THR A 434 24.39 14.81 -8.35
C THR A 434 24.98 13.40 -8.33
N GLU A 435 25.61 13.05 -7.20
CA GLU A 435 26.09 11.69 -6.92
C GLU A 435 25.14 11.01 -5.93
N TRP A 436 24.50 9.91 -6.34
CA TRP A 436 23.62 9.10 -5.49
C TRP A 436 24.35 7.90 -4.91
N VAL A 437 24.16 7.63 -3.61
CA VAL A 437 24.79 6.49 -2.93
C VAL A 437 23.81 5.85 -1.94
N ILE A 438 23.84 4.53 -1.88
CA ILE A 438 23.11 3.73 -0.90
C ILE A 438 24.00 3.51 0.33
N ALA A 439 23.53 3.91 1.51
CA ALA A 439 24.20 3.61 2.77
C ALA A 439 23.77 2.25 3.33
N SER A 440 22.50 1.87 3.19
CA SER A 440 21.95 0.59 3.65
C SER A 440 20.73 0.16 2.83
N GLY A 441 20.48 -1.15 2.77
CA GLY A 441 19.47 -1.76 1.90
C GLY A 441 20.03 -2.16 0.54
N ASN A 442 19.22 -2.87 -0.25
CA ASN A 442 19.63 -3.44 -1.54
C ASN A 442 18.93 -2.80 -2.75
N GLY A 443 18.24 -1.68 -2.56
CA GLY A 443 17.68 -0.89 -3.65
C GLY A 443 18.74 -0.13 -4.47
N SER A 444 18.29 0.57 -5.50
CA SER A 444 19.14 1.39 -6.37
C SER A 444 18.45 2.71 -6.74
N VAL A 445 19.24 3.74 -7.03
CA VAL A 445 18.75 5.05 -7.49
C VAL A 445 19.49 5.42 -8.78
N SER A 446 18.74 5.80 -9.82
CA SER A 446 19.32 6.27 -11.09
C SER A 446 19.98 7.65 -10.94
N SER A 447 20.76 8.07 -11.94
CA SER A 447 21.30 9.44 -12.00
C SER A 447 20.21 10.51 -11.92
N SER A 448 19.03 10.23 -12.49
CA SER A 448 17.85 11.10 -12.44
C SER A 448 17.06 11.04 -11.12
N GLY A 449 17.52 10.25 -10.14
CA GLY A 449 16.92 10.14 -8.82
C GLY A 449 15.73 9.18 -8.73
N VAL A 450 15.52 8.29 -9.70
CA VAL A 450 14.43 7.30 -9.69
C VAL A 450 14.86 6.07 -8.89
N PHE A 451 14.09 5.72 -7.86
CA PHE A 451 14.35 4.55 -7.03
C PHE A 451 13.78 3.27 -7.66
N SER A 452 14.52 2.16 -7.53
CA SER A 452 14.04 0.81 -7.80
C SER A 452 14.51 -0.14 -6.69
N PRO A 453 13.59 -0.87 -6.01
CA PRO A 453 13.97 -1.91 -5.05
C PRO A 453 14.66 -3.09 -5.77
N ALA A 454 15.40 -3.91 -5.04
CA ALA A 454 15.95 -5.14 -5.60
C ALA A 454 14.84 -6.05 -6.13
N ALA A 455 15.07 -6.71 -7.27
CA ALA A 455 14.09 -7.60 -7.87
C ALA A 455 13.81 -8.86 -7.02
N ASN A 456 14.84 -9.36 -6.32
CA ASN A 456 14.77 -10.56 -5.49
C ASN A 456 15.04 -10.17 -4.03
N SER A 457 14.11 -10.52 -3.14
CA SER A 457 14.19 -10.24 -1.70
C SER A 457 14.57 -8.78 -1.37
N PRO A 458 13.75 -7.80 -1.78
CA PRO A 458 14.01 -6.39 -1.49
C PRO A 458 14.06 -6.14 0.02
N SER A 459 15.02 -5.32 0.45
CA SER A 459 15.07 -4.82 1.82
C SER A 459 13.81 -3.99 2.12
N PRO A 460 13.29 -4.01 3.36
CA PRO A 460 12.05 -3.30 3.70
C PRO A 460 12.16 -1.77 3.47
N PHE A 461 13.37 -1.23 3.54
CA PHE A 461 13.68 0.15 3.23
C PHE A 461 15.07 0.24 2.59
N THR A 462 15.43 1.44 2.11
CA THR A 462 16.78 1.77 1.65
C THR A 462 17.19 3.11 2.25
N VAL A 463 18.36 3.20 2.87
CA VAL A 463 18.94 4.48 3.31
C VAL A 463 19.77 5.04 2.16
N VAL A 464 19.40 6.22 1.69
CA VAL A 464 20.04 6.89 0.56
C VAL A 464 20.60 8.24 0.98
N TRP A 465 21.70 8.63 0.34
CA TRP A 465 22.16 10.00 0.33
C TRP A 465 22.58 10.44 -1.06
N ALA A 466 22.58 11.74 -1.27
CA ALA A 466 23.07 12.37 -2.49
C ALA A 466 24.03 13.50 -2.16
N ARG A 467 25.04 13.68 -3.00
CA ARG A 467 26.00 14.78 -2.89
C ARG A 467 25.98 15.64 -4.14
N ASP A 468 26.08 16.94 -3.93
CA ASP A 468 26.37 17.92 -4.97
C ASP A 468 27.89 17.97 -5.18
N THR A 469 28.32 17.65 -6.39
CA THR A 469 29.72 17.50 -6.77
C THR A 469 30.35 18.80 -7.27
N THR A 470 29.61 19.93 -7.27
CA THR A 470 30.14 21.26 -7.66
C THR A 470 31.20 21.80 -6.71
N SER A 471 31.38 21.21 -5.53
CA SER A 471 32.47 21.50 -4.61
C SER A 471 33.30 20.26 -4.29
N ASP A 472 34.61 20.39 -4.47
CA ASP A 472 35.63 19.43 -4.05
C ASP A 472 36.03 19.59 -2.58
N ARG A 473 35.64 20.71 -1.96
CA ARG A 473 36.04 21.09 -0.59
C ARG A 473 34.92 20.96 0.44
N LEU A 474 33.69 21.31 0.09
CA LEU A 474 32.54 21.30 1.00
C LEU A 474 31.61 20.12 0.72
N LEU A 475 31.12 19.49 1.78
CA LEU A 475 30.13 18.42 1.70
C LEU A 475 28.73 19.03 1.57
N TYR A 476 28.30 19.12 0.33
CA TYR A 476 26.95 19.51 -0.03
C TYR A 476 26.10 18.26 -0.25
N TRP A 477 25.14 18.00 0.63
CA TRP A 477 24.49 16.69 0.64
C TRP A 477 23.13 16.70 1.37
N ALA A 478 22.35 15.66 1.09
CA ALA A 478 21.13 15.29 1.81
C ALA A 478 21.02 13.77 1.91
N PHE A 479 20.19 13.30 2.85
CA PHE A 479 19.92 11.89 3.09
C PHE A 479 18.49 11.66 3.58
N THR A 480 17.97 10.46 3.34
CA THR A 480 16.65 10.05 3.80
C THR A 480 16.54 8.53 3.80
N VAL A 481 15.52 8.01 4.46
CA VAL A 481 15.05 6.63 4.25
C VAL A 481 14.04 6.61 3.11
N ILE A 482 14.17 5.63 2.21
CA ILE A 482 13.19 5.25 1.20
C ILE A 482 12.39 4.06 1.74
N PRO A 483 11.08 4.21 2.01
CA PRO A 483 10.32 3.18 2.70
C PRO A 483 9.63 2.20 1.73
N ILE A 484 10.21 2.01 0.53
CA ILE A 484 9.73 1.04 -0.46
C ILE A 484 10.53 -0.26 -0.27
N PRO A 485 9.89 -1.44 -0.19
CA PRO A 485 8.50 -1.73 -0.59
C PRO A 485 7.46 -1.73 0.54
N LEU A 486 7.76 -1.27 1.75
CA LEU A 486 6.75 -1.19 2.83
C LEU A 486 5.54 -0.33 2.43
N TYR A 487 5.77 0.67 1.58
CA TYR A 487 4.74 1.50 0.97
C TYR A 487 4.85 1.42 -0.56
N SER A 488 3.70 1.53 -1.24
CA SER A 488 3.71 1.77 -2.69
C SER A 488 4.42 3.09 -3.02
N PRO A 489 4.94 3.28 -4.25
CA PRO A 489 5.54 4.55 -4.66
C PRO A 489 4.64 5.77 -4.39
N ALA A 490 3.33 5.65 -4.63
CA ALA A 490 2.38 6.73 -4.39
C ALA A 490 2.23 7.07 -2.91
N GLN A 491 2.10 6.04 -2.05
CA GLN A 491 2.06 6.22 -0.60
C GLN A 491 3.38 6.82 -0.08
N ALA A 492 4.53 6.35 -0.58
CA ALA A 492 5.83 6.89 -0.22
C ALA A 492 5.93 8.38 -0.56
N VAL A 493 5.52 8.81 -1.75
CA VAL A 493 5.47 10.24 -2.12
C VAL A 493 4.55 11.03 -1.19
N ALA A 494 3.37 10.50 -0.85
CA ALA A 494 2.44 11.14 0.09
C ALA A 494 3.02 11.30 1.50
N LEU A 495 3.95 10.43 1.93
CA LEU A 495 4.66 10.59 3.20
C LEU A 495 5.55 11.83 3.21
N PHE A 496 6.11 12.26 2.08
CA PHE A 496 6.98 13.44 1.98
C PHE A 496 6.22 14.74 1.72
N GLN A 497 5.06 14.68 1.06
CA GLN A 497 4.24 15.86 0.76
C GLN A 497 3.57 16.44 2.01
N LYS A 498 3.41 17.78 2.07
CA LYS A 498 2.91 18.49 3.26
C LYS A 498 1.47 18.22 3.64
#